data_AF-A0A1M6JEV2-F1
#
_entry.id   AF-A0A1M6JEV2-F1
#
_cell.length_a   1.000
_cell.length_b   1.000
_cell.length_c   1.000
_cell.angle_alpha   90.00
_cell.angle_beta   90.00
_cell.angle_gamma   90.00
#
_symmetry.space_group_name_H-M   'P 1'
#
loop_
_entity.id
_entity.type
_entity.pdbx_description
1 polymer ?
#
loop_
_entity_poly.entity_id
_entity_poly.type
_entity_poly.pdbx_seq_one_letter_code
_entity_poly.pdbx_strand_id
1 'polypeptide(L)'
;MNLVNEVVIHKVFGKGRVSSLEDNYMVVSFHGDEKKFLYPDSFDEFFEAQNPKLNDEIQAQLAVIKEKEIKEYEEKKQRDEEQRELSTPRGRRRSAKARKIQRANVAFKCNYCDGGKTSSDVGFNGVCSDDTMVHNIEVKKRAWCSSAQCPCFKYLKGELKREQLEKMNSEGNFVCYESQMFKNWKAFAGVVQSGKRKNEPMRLQKVQKNSLCVLTTRDIESTEKDRYIFGVFLVDESYEGDKNTEGYVGTNSKYKLKLSLPEARKMLFWNYHFNDNRPEVAMWSSGLHRYLDDNEAVQILSDIVKLKKGTSEEKLSIEFLDYYCEVNNIQLGDVPEKNGAIMRTKNLD
;
A
#
# COMPACT_ATOMS: atom_id res chain seq x y z
N MET A 1 9.84 -4.59 -33.41
CA MET A 1 9.03 -5.81 -33.30
C MET A 1 7.61 -5.50 -33.76
N ASN A 2 6.92 -6.42 -34.45
CA ASN A 2 5.52 -6.25 -34.82
C ASN A 2 4.66 -7.18 -33.96
N LEU A 3 3.90 -6.61 -33.03
CA LEU A 3 2.96 -7.33 -32.17
C LEU A 3 1.54 -7.35 -32.74
N VAL A 4 1.24 -6.60 -33.81
CA VAL A 4 -0.12 -6.51 -34.33
C VAL A 4 -0.56 -7.86 -34.90
N ASN A 5 -1.75 -8.30 -34.51
CA ASN A 5 -2.34 -9.62 -34.73
C ASN A 5 -1.74 -10.78 -33.92
N GLU A 6 -0.71 -10.53 -33.10
CA GLU A 6 -0.18 -11.56 -32.21
C GLU A 6 -1.16 -11.87 -31.08
N VAL A 7 -1.08 -13.11 -30.61
CA VAL A 7 -1.88 -13.58 -29.49
C VAL A 7 -1.10 -13.40 -28.21
N VAL A 8 -1.71 -12.69 -27.27
CA VAL A 8 -1.17 -12.45 -25.93
C VAL A 8 -2.13 -13.01 -24.90
N ILE A 9 -1.60 -13.44 -23.77
CA ILE A 9 -2.36 -13.98 -22.65
C ILE A 9 -2.25 -12.95 -21.53
N HIS A 10 -3.35 -12.26 -21.23
CA HIS A 10 -3.43 -11.36 -20.09
C HIS A 10 -3.85 -12.12 -18.84
N LYS A 11 -3.18 -11.90 -17.71
CA LYS A 11 -3.49 -12.63 -16.45
C LYS A 11 -4.96 -12.52 -16.01
N VAL A 12 -5.63 -11.40 -16.32
CA VAL A 12 -7.04 -11.16 -15.96
C VAL A 12 -8.02 -11.42 -17.10
N PHE A 13 -7.64 -11.10 -18.35
CA PHE A 13 -8.58 -11.09 -19.49
C PHE A 13 -8.42 -12.35 -20.37
N GLY A 14 -7.48 -13.23 -20.02
CA GLY A 14 -7.20 -14.44 -20.76
C GLY A 14 -6.59 -14.14 -22.13
N LYS A 15 -6.91 -14.99 -23.11
CA LYS A 15 -6.36 -14.94 -24.45
C LYS A 15 -6.95 -13.75 -25.21
N GLY A 16 -6.10 -12.81 -25.60
CA GLY A 16 -6.42 -11.66 -26.43
C GLY A 16 -5.60 -11.63 -27.71
N ARG A 17 -6.05 -10.85 -28.69
CA ARG A 17 -5.28 -10.58 -29.91
C ARG A 17 -4.99 -9.08 -29.97
N VAL A 18 -3.72 -8.74 -30.18
CA VAL A 18 -3.29 -7.34 -30.32
C VAL A 18 -3.88 -6.78 -31.61
N SER A 19 -4.69 -5.71 -31.53
CA SER A 19 -5.30 -5.05 -32.68
C SER A 19 -4.48 -3.87 -33.20
N SER A 20 -3.74 -3.17 -32.33
CA SER A 20 -2.81 -2.13 -32.74
C SER A 20 -1.63 -1.96 -31.76
N LEU A 21 -0.55 -1.40 -32.26
CA LEU A 21 0.62 -1.00 -31.49
C LEU A 21 1.01 0.42 -31.91
N GLU A 22 0.94 1.37 -30.98
CA GLU A 22 1.23 2.79 -31.19
C GLU A 22 2.19 3.28 -30.10
N ASP A 23 3.40 3.69 -30.48
CA ASP A 23 4.47 4.20 -29.62
C ASP A 23 4.68 3.39 -28.31
N ASN A 24 4.02 3.80 -27.22
CA ASN A 24 4.12 3.19 -25.89
C ASN A 24 2.86 2.39 -25.48
N TYR A 25 1.95 2.10 -26.40
CA TYR A 25 0.69 1.43 -26.09
C TYR A 25 0.38 0.32 -27.08
N MET A 26 -0.18 -0.76 -26.56
CA MET A 26 -0.83 -1.80 -27.35
C MET A 26 -2.33 -1.83 -27.07
N VAL A 27 -3.14 -2.05 -28.10
CA VAL A 27 -4.56 -2.36 -27.96
C VAL A 27 -4.74 -3.84 -28.17
N VAL A 28 -5.45 -4.49 -27.25
CA VAL A 28 -5.71 -5.93 -27.28
C VAL A 28 -7.22 -6.15 -27.25
N SER A 29 -7.72 -6.91 -28.21
CA SER A 29 -9.10 -7.36 -28.27
C SER A 29 -9.26 -8.68 -27.50
N PHE A 30 -10.15 -8.69 -26.52
CA PHE A 30 -10.54 -9.87 -25.75
C PHE A 30 -12.03 -10.12 -25.96
N HIS A 31 -12.39 -11.24 -26.58
CA HIS A 31 -13.79 -11.62 -26.81
C HIS A 31 -14.65 -10.53 -27.48
N GLY A 32 -14.06 -9.65 -28.29
CA GLY A 32 -14.73 -8.53 -28.97
C GLY A 32 -14.57 -7.17 -28.28
N ASP A 33 -14.10 -7.12 -27.03
CA ASP A 33 -13.83 -5.89 -26.31
C ASP A 33 -12.37 -5.45 -26.47
N GLU A 34 -12.14 -4.24 -26.98
CA GLU A 34 -10.80 -3.67 -27.09
C GLU A 34 -10.36 -2.95 -25.81
N LYS A 35 -9.12 -3.21 -25.39
CA LYS A 35 -8.51 -2.60 -24.21
C LYS A 35 -7.09 -2.15 -24.52
N LYS A 36 -6.73 -0.95 -24.06
CA LYS A 36 -5.42 -0.33 -24.28
C LYS A 36 -4.52 -0.53 -23.06
N PHE A 37 -3.27 -0.94 -23.29
CA PHE A 37 -2.26 -1.25 -22.28
C PHE A 37 -0.92 -0.62 -22.63
N LEU A 38 -0.07 -0.38 -21.63
CA LEU A 38 1.27 0.16 -21.84
C LEU A 38 2.20 -0.93 -22.41
N TYR A 39 2.92 -0.59 -23.47
CA TYR A 39 3.92 -1.47 -24.08
C TYR A 39 5.31 -0.81 -23.98
N PRO A 40 6.35 -1.56 -23.59
CA PRO A 40 6.35 -2.98 -23.21
C PRO A 40 5.93 -3.26 -21.76
N ASP A 41 5.80 -2.26 -20.89
CA ASP A 41 5.68 -2.39 -19.43
C ASP A 41 4.60 -3.37 -18.94
N SER A 42 3.47 -3.47 -19.62
CA SER A 42 2.40 -4.38 -19.19
C SER A 42 2.81 -5.86 -19.29
N PHE A 43 3.84 -6.22 -20.05
CA PHE A 43 4.38 -7.60 -20.11
C PHE A 43 5.22 -7.98 -18.88
N ASP A 44 5.56 -7.02 -18.02
CA ASP A 44 6.30 -7.31 -16.78
C ASP A 44 5.41 -8.01 -15.75
N GLU A 45 4.15 -7.59 -15.68
CA GLU A 45 3.23 -8.07 -14.64
C GLU A 45 1.94 -8.68 -15.18
N PHE A 46 1.52 -8.37 -16.42
CA PHE A 46 0.14 -8.60 -16.85
C PHE A 46 0.01 -9.47 -18.10
N PHE A 47 1.03 -9.54 -18.95
CA PHE A 47 0.95 -10.21 -20.25
C PHE A 47 2.10 -11.18 -20.49
N GLU A 48 1.76 -12.29 -21.15
CA GLU A 48 2.72 -13.18 -21.80
C GLU A 48 2.34 -13.31 -23.28
N ALA A 49 3.32 -13.24 -24.18
CA ALA A 49 3.06 -13.54 -25.59
C ALA A 49 2.97 -15.06 -25.77
N GLN A 50 1.96 -15.53 -26.51
CA GLN A 50 1.81 -16.97 -26.75
C GLN A 50 2.96 -17.53 -27.58
N ASN A 51 3.59 -16.70 -28.42
CA ASN A 51 4.80 -17.05 -29.16
C ASN A 51 6.03 -16.89 -28.24
N PRO A 52 6.72 -17.99 -27.86
CA PRO A 52 7.83 -17.92 -26.90
C PRO A 52 8.98 -17.03 -27.38
N LYS A 53 9.31 -17.04 -28.67
CA LYS A 53 10.39 -16.21 -29.22
C LYS A 53 10.06 -14.71 -29.10
N LEU A 54 8.81 -14.36 -29.37
CA LEU A 54 8.32 -12.99 -29.24
C LEU A 54 8.31 -12.57 -27.76
N ASN A 55 7.89 -13.47 -26.86
CA ASN A 55 7.88 -13.21 -25.43
C ASN A 55 9.30 -12.95 -24.91
N ASP A 56 10.27 -13.79 -25.28
CA ASP A 56 11.66 -13.64 -24.88
C ASP A 56 12.25 -12.30 -25.36
N GLU A 57 11.95 -11.90 -26.60
CA GLU A 57 12.38 -10.60 -27.13
C GLU A 57 11.74 -9.41 -26.37
N ILE A 58 10.47 -9.51 -25.96
CA ILE A 58 9.80 -8.47 -25.15
C ILE A 58 10.39 -8.40 -23.74
N GLN A 59 10.65 -9.55 -23.11
CA GLN A 59 11.28 -9.61 -21.80
C GLN A 59 12.71 -9.08 -21.83
N ALA A 60 13.47 -9.35 -22.90
CA ALA A 60 14.78 -8.74 -23.12
C ALA A 60 14.68 -7.21 -23.28
N GLN A 61 13.66 -6.72 -24.00
CA GLN A 61 13.41 -5.28 -24.12
C GLN A 61 13.10 -4.64 -22.75
N LEU A 62 12.29 -5.30 -21.92
CA LEU A 62 11.98 -4.85 -20.55
C LEU A 62 13.20 -4.82 -19.65
N ALA A 63 14.06 -5.84 -19.71
CA ALA A 63 15.30 -5.89 -18.94
C ALA A 63 16.23 -4.71 -19.29
N VAL A 64 16.38 -4.39 -20.59
CA VAL A 64 17.19 -3.25 -21.04
C VAL A 64 16.61 -1.91 -20.56
N ILE A 65 15.27 -1.75 -20.56
CA ILE A 65 14.62 -0.54 -20.04
C ILE A 65 14.87 -0.41 -18.54
N LYS A 66 14.68 -1.48 -17.77
CA LYS A 66 14.93 -1.51 -16.32
C LYS A 66 16.39 -1.20 -15.98
N GLU A 67 17.34 -1.80 -16.70
CA GLU A 67 18.76 -1.50 -16.52
C GLU A 67 19.09 -0.04 -16.84
N LYS A 68 18.48 0.52 -17.90
CA LYS A 68 18.67 1.93 -18.26
C LYS A 68 18.09 2.86 -17.19
N GLU A 69 16.90 2.57 -16.65
CA GLU A 69 16.29 3.35 -15.57
C GLU A 69 17.11 3.30 -14.28
N ILE A 70 17.63 2.12 -13.92
CA ILE A 70 18.54 1.95 -12.77
C ILE A 70 19.81 2.77 -12.99
N LYS A 71 20.41 2.69 -14.18
CA LYS A 71 21.63 3.42 -14.52
C LYS A 71 21.41 4.93 -14.53
N GLU A 72 20.32 5.41 -15.11
CA GLU A 72 19.95 6.84 -15.10
C GLU A 72 19.69 7.33 -13.67
N TYR A 73 19.09 6.51 -12.82
CA TYR A 73 18.90 6.80 -11.40
C TYR A 73 20.24 6.88 -10.65
N GLU A 74 21.15 5.95 -10.88
CA GLU A 74 22.50 5.95 -10.29
C GLU A 74 23.36 7.12 -10.77
N GLU A 75 23.36 7.42 -12.07
CA GLU A 75 24.09 8.57 -12.65
C GLU A 75 23.53 9.90 -12.14
N LYS A 76 22.21 10.00 -11.99
CA LYS A 76 21.58 11.19 -11.40
C LYS A 76 21.95 11.33 -9.93
N LYS A 77 21.96 10.23 -9.18
CA LYS A 77 22.40 10.21 -7.79
C LYS A 77 23.86 10.64 -7.66
N GLN A 78 24.76 10.13 -8.50
CA GLN A 78 26.18 10.53 -8.53
C GLN A 78 26.35 12.01 -8.89
N ARG A 79 25.64 12.52 -9.91
CA ARG A 79 25.66 13.95 -10.27
C ARG A 79 25.15 14.85 -9.14
N ASP A 80 24.10 14.43 -8.45
CA ASP A 80 23.55 15.15 -7.30
C ASP A 80 24.50 15.13 -6.08
N GLU A 81 25.30 14.08 -5.94
CA GLU A 81 26.29 13.91 -4.87
C GLU A 81 27.56 14.75 -5.15
N GLU A 82 28.08 14.72 -6.39
CA GLU A 82 29.18 15.58 -6.85
C GLU A 82 28.81 17.07 -6.78
N GLN A 83 27.59 17.46 -7.19
CA GLN A 83 27.13 18.83 -7.05
C GLN A 83 27.00 19.26 -5.57
N ARG A 84 26.69 18.34 -4.66
CA ARG A 84 26.65 18.63 -3.22
C ARG A 84 28.06 18.82 -2.65
N GLU A 85 29.04 18.02 -3.05
CA GLU A 85 30.42 18.17 -2.61
C GLU A 85 31.07 19.46 -3.11
N LEU A 86 30.72 19.91 -4.32
CA LEU A 86 31.18 21.19 -4.89
C LEU A 86 30.54 22.44 -4.26
N SER A 87 29.52 22.29 -3.39
CA SER A 87 28.69 23.40 -2.90
C SER A 87 28.76 23.61 -1.38
N THR A 88 29.96 23.88 -0.86
CA THR A 88 30.14 24.49 0.48
C THR A 88 31.28 25.52 0.49
N PRO A 89 31.16 26.71 1.14
CA PRO A 89 30.11 27.73 1.04
C PRO A 89 30.67 29.16 0.83
N ARG A 90 29.86 30.10 0.30
CA ARG A 90 29.75 31.52 0.75
C ARG A 90 28.68 32.28 -0.05
N GLY A 91 27.83 33.04 0.66
CA GLY A 91 27.08 34.16 0.07
C GLY A 91 25.57 33.96 -0.01
N ARG A 92 24.85 34.62 0.91
CA ARG A 92 23.39 34.75 0.98
C ARG A 92 22.77 35.22 -0.35
N ARG A 93 21.90 34.41 -0.94
CA ARG A 93 20.70 34.88 -1.66
C ARG A 93 19.52 33.99 -1.30
N ARG A 94 18.44 34.61 -0.80
CA ARG A 94 17.18 33.94 -0.46
C ARG A 94 16.50 33.48 -1.75
N SER A 95 16.84 32.29 -2.25
CA SER A 95 15.93 31.53 -3.12
C SER A 95 14.96 30.78 -2.22
N ALA A 96 13.70 30.68 -2.62
CA ALA A 96 12.72 29.86 -1.94
C ALA A 96 13.25 28.42 -1.90
N LYS A 97 13.76 28.00 -0.73
CA LYS A 97 14.28 26.65 -0.51
C LYS A 97 13.22 25.68 -1.02
N ALA A 98 13.57 24.87 -2.02
CA ALA A 98 12.88 23.61 -2.25
C ALA A 98 12.84 22.92 -0.89
N ARG A 99 11.65 22.89 -0.28
CA ARG A 99 11.46 22.40 1.08
C ARG A 99 11.77 20.91 1.00
N LYS A 100 12.96 20.51 1.46
CA LYS A 100 13.39 19.11 1.52
C LYS A 100 12.24 18.35 2.17
N ILE A 101 11.54 17.51 1.39
CA ILE A 101 10.37 16.80 1.88
C ILE A 101 10.88 15.84 2.96
N GLN A 102 10.49 16.10 4.20
CA GLN A 102 10.92 15.29 5.32
C GLN A 102 10.23 13.92 5.23
N ARG A 103 11.03 12.86 5.33
CA ARG A 103 10.57 11.47 5.43
C ARG A 103 9.53 11.38 6.55
N ALA A 104 8.44 10.68 6.31
CA ALA A 104 7.41 10.43 7.31
C ALA A 104 7.01 8.96 7.31
N ASN A 105 6.54 8.49 8.45
CA ASN A 105 5.85 7.22 8.58
C ASN A 105 4.42 7.36 8.07
N VAL A 106 3.74 6.24 7.85
CA VAL A 106 2.38 6.27 7.27
C VAL A 106 1.47 5.27 7.95
N ALA A 107 0.26 5.70 8.29
CA ALA A 107 -0.84 4.84 8.68
C ALA A 107 -1.89 4.79 7.58
N PHE A 108 -2.29 3.60 7.15
CA PHE A 108 -3.36 3.39 6.18
C PHE A 108 -4.70 3.08 6.86
N LYS A 109 -5.76 3.65 6.30
CA LYS A 109 -7.16 3.33 6.64
C LYS A 109 -7.64 2.25 5.70
N CYS A 110 -7.50 1.01 6.15
CA CYS A 110 -8.03 -0.15 5.45
C CYS A 110 -9.54 -0.25 5.71
N ASN A 111 -10.30 -0.68 4.70
CA ASN A 111 -11.68 -1.11 4.94
C ASN A 111 -11.66 -2.47 5.66
N TYR A 112 -12.68 -2.76 6.45
CA TYR A 112 -12.72 -4.04 7.16
C TYR A 112 -12.83 -5.20 6.16
N CYS A 113 -11.92 -6.17 6.30
CA CYS A 113 -11.88 -7.40 5.52
C CYS A 113 -11.61 -8.56 6.47
N ASP A 114 -12.62 -9.43 6.64
CA ASP A 114 -12.55 -10.64 7.46
C ASP A 114 -12.10 -11.87 6.66
N GLY A 115 -11.62 -11.68 5.44
CA GLY A 115 -11.09 -12.78 4.64
C GLY A 115 -9.88 -13.42 5.31
N GLY A 116 -9.96 -14.72 5.59
CA GLY A 116 -8.95 -15.45 6.35
C GLY A 116 -8.98 -15.19 7.86
N LYS A 117 -10.06 -14.63 8.39
CA LYS A 117 -10.28 -14.45 9.83
C LYS A 117 -10.39 -15.79 10.55
N THR A 118 -9.79 -15.89 11.73
CA THR A 118 -9.88 -17.04 12.63
C THR A 118 -10.12 -16.53 14.06
N SER A 119 -10.07 -17.39 15.08
CA SER A 119 -10.06 -16.95 16.48
C SER A 119 -8.79 -16.14 16.84
N SER A 120 -7.69 -16.37 16.13
CA SER A 120 -6.40 -15.68 16.32
C SER A 120 -6.15 -14.57 15.31
N ASP A 121 -6.78 -14.57 14.14
CA ASP A 121 -6.45 -13.69 13.03
C ASP A 121 -7.57 -12.72 12.69
N VAL A 122 -7.23 -11.45 12.46
CA VAL A 122 -8.21 -10.38 12.14
C VAL A 122 -8.87 -10.58 10.77
N GLY A 123 -8.13 -11.12 9.80
CA GLY A 123 -8.51 -11.20 8.39
C GLY A 123 -7.40 -10.69 7.46
N PHE A 124 -7.77 -9.97 6.40
CA PHE A 124 -6.87 -9.35 5.42
C PHE A 124 -5.95 -10.31 4.63
N ASN A 125 -6.35 -11.58 4.55
CA ASN A 125 -5.63 -12.61 3.82
C ASN A 125 -6.58 -13.56 3.08
N GLY A 126 -7.64 -12.99 2.51
CA GLY A 126 -8.73 -13.75 1.92
C GLY A 126 -9.83 -12.87 1.38
N VAL A 127 -10.78 -13.50 0.71
CA VAL A 127 -12.04 -12.86 0.31
C VAL A 127 -12.93 -12.74 1.54
N CYS A 128 -13.63 -11.61 1.69
CA CYS A 128 -14.58 -11.38 2.78
C CYS A 128 -15.65 -12.48 2.89
N SER A 129 -16.24 -12.64 4.07
CA SER A 129 -17.51 -13.35 4.24
C SER A 129 -18.66 -12.61 3.57
N ASP A 130 -19.78 -13.30 3.34
CA ASP A 130 -20.98 -12.73 2.71
C ASP A 130 -21.51 -11.55 3.52
N ASP A 131 -21.57 -11.66 4.85
CA ASP A 131 -22.00 -10.59 5.75
C ASP A 131 -21.12 -9.33 5.60
N THR A 132 -19.79 -9.52 5.56
CA THR A 132 -18.85 -8.41 5.38
C THR A 132 -18.95 -7.83 3.97
N MET A 133 -19.23 -8.63 2.93
CA MET A 133 -19.48 -8.13 1.59
C MET A 133 -20.74 -7.27 1.53
N VAL A 134 -21.87 -7.78 2.02
CA VAL A 134 -23.14 -7.06 2.07
C VAL A 134 -22.95 -5.74 2.81
N HIS A 135 -22.28 -5.78 3.96
CA HIS A 135 -21.98 -4.59 4.73
C HIS A 135 -21.15 -3.55 3.95
N ASN A 136 -20.04 -3.97 3.33
CA ASN A 136 -19.18 -3.06 2.58
C ASN A 136 -19.85 -2.52 1.31
N ILE A 137 -20.70 -3.31 0.66
CA ILE A 137 -21.32 -3.00 -0.63
C ILE A 137 -22.60 -2.18 -0.46
N GLU A 138 -23.50 -2.62 0.40
CA GLU A 138 -24.86 -2.08 0.50
C GLU A 138 -24.98 -1.01 1.60
N VAL A 139 -24.32 -1.23 2.75
CA VAL A 139 -24.39 -0.32 3.90
C VAL A 139 -23.36 0.80 3.79
N LYS A 140 -22.06 0.47 3.72
CA LYS A 140 -20.99 1.48 3.67
C LYS A 140 -20.71 2.02 2.28
N LYS A 141 -21.22 1.36 1.23
CA LYS A 141 -21.04 1.73 -0.17
C LYS A 141 -19.58 2.07 -0.53
N ARG A 142 -18.65 1.19 -0.10
CA ARG A 142 -17.21 1.40 -0.30
C ARG A 142 -16.93 1.47 -1.79
N ALA A 143 -16.15 2.47 -2.23
CA ALA A 143 -16.03 2.77 -3.64
C ALA A 143 -15.59 1.60 -4.52
N TRP A 144 -14.58 0.83 -4.08
CA TRP A 144 -14.20 -0.39 -4.79
C TRP A 144 -15.27 -1.47 -4.64
N CYS A 145 -15.69 -1.81 -3.42
CA CYS A 145 -16.63 -2.89 -3.19
C CYS A 145 -17.95 -2.72 -3.95
N SER A 146 -18.47 -1.50 -4.05
CA SER A 146 -19.72 -1.20 -4.76
C SER A 146 -19.54 -0.95 -6.26
N SER A 147 -18.33 -1.11 -6.80
CA SER A 147 -18.06 -1.03 -8.24
C SER A 147 -18.57 -2.28 -8.95
N ALA A 148 -19.17 -2.12 -10.14
CA ALA A 148 -19.55 -3.23 -11.01
C ALA A 148 -18.35 -4.11 -11.44
N GLN A 149 -17.12 -3.60 -11.30
CA GLN A 149 -15.90 -4.36 -11.58
C GLN A 149 -15.43 -5.21 -10.40
N CYS A 150 -15.94 -4.99 -9.19
CA CYS A 150 -15.48 -5.71 -8.00
C CYS A 150 -15.92 -7.18 -8.05
N PRO A 151 -14.99 -8.16 -7.90
CA PRO A 151 -15.36 -9.57 -7.88
C PRO A 151 -16.34 -9.95 -6.77
N CYS A 152 -16.22 -9.35 -5.57
CA CYS A 152 -17.18 -9.53 -4.48
C CYS A 152 -18.59 -9.03 -4.85
N PHE A 153 -18.68 -7.91 -5.58
CA PHE A 153 -19.95 -7.39 -6.07
C PHE A 153 -20.61 -8.32 -7.08
N LYS A 154 -19.82 -8.81 -8.06
CA LYS A 154 -20.29 -9.77 -9.06
C LYS A 154 -20.77 -11.06 -8.41
N TYR A 155 -20.08 -11.53 -7.37
CA TYR A 155 -20.52 -12.67 -6.58
C TYR A 155 -21.88 -12.43 -5.91
N LEU A 156 -22.08 -11.30 -5.21
CA LEU A 156 -23.37 -10.98 -4.61
C LEU A 156 -24.50 -10.79 -5.64
N LYS A 157 -24.18 -10.48 -6.89
CA LYS A 157 -25.14 -10.42 -8.00
C LYS A 157 -25.42 -11.76 -8.67
N GLY A 158 -24.73 -12.84 -8.27
CA GLY A 158 -24.85 -14.15 -8.89
C GLY A 158 -24.13 -14.27 -10.24
N GLU A 159 -23.33 -13.26 -10.63
CA GLU A 159 -22.54 -13.24 -11.86
C GLU A 159 -21.22 -14.02 -11.73
N LEU A 160 -20.79 -14.28 -10.49
CA LEU A 160 -19.58 -15.03 -10.16
C LEU A 160 -19.91 -16.05 -9.06
N LYS A 161 -19.41 -17.28 -9.15
CA LYS A 161 -19.56 -18.26 -8.06
C LYS A 161 -18.53 -18.03 -6.96
N ARG A 162 -18.85 -18.47 -5.73
CA ARG A 162 -17.95 -18.32 -4.57
C ARG A 162 -16.60 -18.99 -4.83
N GLU A 163 -16.60 -20.19 -5.39
CA GLU A 163 -15.38 -20.95 -5.68
C GLU A 163 -14.50 -20.24 -6.71
N GLN A 164 -15.11 -19.58 -7.69
CA GLN A 164 -14.38 -18.78 -8.69
C GLN A 164 -13.74 -17.56 -8.03
N LEU A 165 -14.48 -16.87 -7.17
CA LEU A 165 -13.96 -15.71 -6.43
C LEU A 165 -12.79 -16.08 -5.51
N GLU A 166 -12.90 -17.18 -4.79
CA GLU A 166 -11.82 -17.68 -3.93
C GLU A 166 -10.62 -18.13 -4.75
N LYS A 167 -10.85 -18.83 -5.87
CA LYS A 167 -9.80 -19.24 -6.81
C LYS A 167 -9.06 -18.03 -7.39
N MET A 168 -9.77 -16.97 -7.79
CA MET A 168 -9.14 -15.73 -8.23
C MET A 168 -8.16 -15.21 -7.16
N ASN A 169 -8.60 -15.15 -5.90
CA ASN A 169 -7.76 -14.68 -4.81
C ASN A 169 -6.58 -15.62 -4.49
N SER A 170 -6.76 -16.95 -4.57
CA SER A 170 -5.68 -17.90 -4.30
C SER A 170 -4.65 -17.96 -5.42
N GLU A 171 -5.05 -17.70 -6.67
CA GLU A 171 -4.17 -17.57 -7.83
C GLU A 171 -3.50 -16.19 -7.97
N GLY A 172 -3.65 -15.32 -6.97
CA GLY A 172 -3.02 -13.99 -6.97
C GLY A 172 -3.69 -12.96 -7.87
N ASN A 173 -4.87 -13.25 -8.42
CA ASN A 173 -5.65 -12.26 -9.15
C ASN A 173 -6.18 -11.19 -8.18
N PHE A 174 -6.26 -9.96 -8.69
CA PHE A 174 -6.71 -8.83 -7.89
C PHE A 174 -8.20 -8.94 -7.54
N VAL A 175 -8.51 -9.07 -6.25
CA VAL A 175 -9.89 -8.97 -5.72
C VAL A 175 -10.12 -7.62 -5.06
N CYS A 176 -9.27 -7.24 -4.10
CA CYS A 176 -9.14 -5.88 -3.57
C CYS A 176 -7.78 -5.72 -2.88
N TYR A 177 -7.41 -4.51 -2.47
CA TYR A 177 -6.18 -4.29 -1.71
C TYR A 177 -6.22 -5.05 -0.37
N GLU A 178 -7.34 -5.02 0.33
CA GLU A 178 -7.46 -5.62 1.66
C GLU A 178 -7.39 -7.16 1.66
N SER A 179 -7.85 -7.84 0.60
CA SER A 179 -7.86 -9.32 0.54
C SER A 179 -6.46 -9.93 0.38
N GLN A 180 -5.50 -9.16 -0.10
CA GLN A 180 -4.13 -9.59 -0.39
C GLN A 180 -3.07 -8.89 0.49
N MET A 181 -3.51 -8.10 1.47
CA MET A 181 -2.65 -7.25 2.29
C MET A 181 -1.50 -8.05 2.93
N PHE A 182 -1.81 -9.19 3.57
CA PHE A 182 -0.79 -10.03 4.22
C PHE A 182 -0.12 -11.06 3.30
N LYS A 183 -0.58 -11.16 2.04
CA LYS A 183 0.13 -11.93 1.01
C LYS A 183 1.30 -11.13 0.47
N ASN A 184 1.01 -9.88 0.11
CA ASN A 184 1.93 -9.06 -0.67
C ASN A 184 2.67 -8.03 0.19
N TRP A 185 2.19 -7.75 1.40
CA TRP A 185 2.72 -6.70 2.27
C TRP A 185 2.88 -5.36 1.56
N LYS A 186 1.87 -5.02 0.74
CA LYS A 186 1.79 -3.78 -0.04
C LYS A 186 0.54 -2.98 0.33
N ALA A 187 0.72 -1.68 0.57
CA ALA A 187 -0.35 -0.74 0.85
C ALA A 187 -0.38 0.37 -0.21
N PHE A 188 -1.55 0.57 -0.82
CA PHE A 188 -1.74 1.50 -1.95
C PHE A 188 -2.39 2.79 -1.47
N ALA A 189 -1.98 3.92 -2.06
CA ALA A 189 -2.54 5.24 -1.80
C ALA A 189 -4.00 5.36 -2.27
N GLY A 190 -4.37 4.51 -3.24
CA GLY A 190 -5.68 4.47 -3.88
C GLY A 190 -5.93 5.68 -4.78
N VAL A 191 -7.19 5.85 -5.17
CA VAL A 191 -7.66 6.97 -6.00
C VAL A 191 -8.56 7.91 -5.22
N VAL A 192 -8.66 9.15 -5.69
CA VAL A 192 -9.56 10.16 -5.11
C VAL A 192 -11.01 9.72 -5.32
N GLN A 193 -11.78 9.69 -4.23
CA GLN A 193 -13.14 9.12 -4.24
C GLN A 193 -14.25 10.12 -4.52
N SER A 194 -13.98 11.43 -4.44
CA SER A 194 -14.99 12.48 -4.52
C SER A 194 -14.44 13.81 -5.05
N GLY A 195 -15.35 14.71 -5.44
CA GLY A 195 -15.00 16.03 -5.95
C GLY A 195 -14.53 16.02 -7.41
N LYS A 196 -14.01 17.16 -7.88
CA LYS A 196 -13.60 17.37 -9.28
C LYS A 196 -12.46 16.45 -9.74
N ARG A 197 -11.66 15.95 -8.79
CA ARG A 197 -10.51 15.08 -9.01
C ARG A 197 -10.84 13.58 -8.88
N LYS A 198 -12.12 13.21 -8.86
CA LYS A 198 -12.54 11.83 -8.66
C LYS A 198 -11.87 10.90 -9.68
N ASN A 199 -11.45 9.72 -9.22
CA ASN A 199 -10.68 8.71 -9.94
C ASN A 199 -9.22 9.06 -10.23
N GLU A 200 -8.73 10.25 -9.86
CA GLU A 200 -7.30 10.55 -10.00
C GLU A 200 -6.47 9.72 -9.00
N PRO A 201 -5.31 9.18 -9.42
CA PRO A 201 -4.36 8.52 -8.53
C PRO A 201 -3.87 9.42 -7.40
N MET A 202 -3.77 8.86 -6.19
CA MET A 202 -3.18 9.54 -5.03
C MET A 202 -1.68 9.26 -4.96
N ARG A 203 -0.92 10.23 -4.45
CA ARG A 203 0.54 10.13 -4.29
C ARG A 203 0.99 9.97 -2.84
N LEU A 204 2.10 9.27 -2.62
CA LEU A 204 2.77 9.09 -1.32
C LEU A 204 4.10 9.87 -1.28
N GLN A 205 4.01 11.20 -1.22
CA GLN A 205 5.17 12.08 -1.40
C GLN A 205 6.21 12.03 -0.26
N LYS A 206 5.81 11.64 0.96
CA LYS A 206 6.71 11.67 2.13
C LYS A 206 7.19 10.29 2.58
N VAL A 207 6.61 9.22 2.06
CA VAL A 207 7.01 7.87 2.47
C VAL A 207 8.19 7.45 1.62
N GLN A 208 9.25 6.99 2.27
CA GLN A 208 10.47 6.54 1.62
C GLN A 208 10.95 5.27 2.31
N LYS A 209 12.05 4.70 1.81
CA LYS A 209 12.75 3.62 2.50
C LYS A 209 12.99 3.98 3.97
N ASN A 210 12.86 2.98 4.85
CA ASN A 210 12.96 3.08 6.31
C ASN A 210 11.80 3.78 7.04
N SER A 211 10.75 4.20 6.31
CA SER A 211 9.48 4.55 6.96
C SER A 211 8.78 3.31 7.53
N LEU A 212 8.08 3.48 8.65
CA LEU A 212 7.12 2.51 9.17
C LEU A 212 5.78 2.68 8.44
N CYS A 213 5.28 1.58 7.88
CA CYS A 213 3.89 1.47 7.44
C CYS A 213 3.06 0.80 8.53
N VAL A 214 1.96 1.45 8.90
CA VAL A 214 1.01 1.02 9.93
C VAL A 214 -0.34 0.73 9.27
N LEU A 215 -0.84 -0.48 9.41
CA LEU A 215 -2.11 -0.90 8.85
C LEU A 215 -3.19 -0.81 9.93
N THR A 216 -4.25 -0.03 9.66
CA THR A 216 -5.32 0.21 10.63
C THR A 216 -6.68 -0.14 10.07
N THR A 217 -7.57 -0.62 10.92
CA THR A 217 -8.96 -0.90 10.57
C THR A 217 -9.88 -0.66 11.76
N ARG A 218 -11.17 -0.92 11.55
CA ARG A 218 -12.23 -0.89 12.55
C ARG A 218 -13.15 -2.08 12.30
N ASP A 219 -13.68 -2.66 13.37
CA ASP A 219 -14.73 -3.66 13.24
C ASP A 219 -15.99 -3.02 12.63
N ILE A 220 -16.86 -3.87 12.08
CA ILE A 220 -18.16 -3.44 11.56
C ILE A 220 -18.95 -2.77 12.70
N GLU A 221 -19.59 -1.63 12.38
CA GLU A 221 -20.36 -0.79 13.31
C GLU A 221 -19.58 -0.16 14.49
N SER A 222 -18.25 -0.29 14.55
CA SER A 222 -17.45 0.42 15.56
C SER A 222 -17.18 1.89 15.18
N THR A 223 -16.79 2.68 16.18
CA THR A 223 -16.52 4.11 16.02
C THR A 223 -15.06 4.38 15.68
N GLU A 224 -14.69 5.60 15.28
CA GLU A 224 -13.28 5.93 15.05
C GLU A 224 -12.41 5.73 16.30
N LYS A 225 -12.92 5.91 17.52
CA LYS A 225 -12.19 5.63 18.77
C LYS A 225 -11.70 4.17 18.85
N ASP A 226 -12.43 3.26 18.21
CA ASP A 226 -12.14 1.82 18.19
C ASP A 226 -11.21 1.43 17.04
N ARG A 227 -10.65 2.38 16.28
CA ARG A 227 -9.66 2.09 15.22
C ARG A 227 -8.43 1.46 15.84
N TYR A 228 -8.06 0.29 15.35
CA TYR A 228 -6.92 -0.46 15.85
C TYR A 228 -5.90 -0.77 14.75
N ILE A 229 -4.67 -0.96 15.19
CA ILE A 229 -3.55 -1.40 14.35
C ILE A 229 -3.61 -2.94 14.26
N PHE A 230 -3.53 -3.49 13.06
CA PHE A 230 -3.57 -4.95 12.85
C PHE A 230 -2.30 -5.51 12.18
N GLY A 231 -1.42 -4.63 11.69
CA GLY A 231 -0.12 -5.02 11.17
C GLY A 231 0.79 -3.82 10.96
N VAL A 232 2.09 -4.06 10.94
CA VAL A 232 3.12 -3.06 10.66
C VAL A 232 4.21 -3.67 9.78
N PHE A 233 4.86 -2.85 8.97
CA PHE A 233 6.05 -3.26 8.22
C PHE A 233 6.98 -2.10 7.89
N LEU A 234 8.26 -2.40 7.72
CA LEU A 234 9.27 -1.45 7.28
C LEU A 234 9.22 -1.30 5.77
N VAL A 235 9.09 -0.08 5.28
CA VAL A 235 9.08 0.21 3.86
C VAL A 235 10.49 0.04 3.29
N ASP A 236 10.66 -0.89 2.35
CA ASP A 236 11.87 -1.03 1.53
C ASP A 236 11.60 -0.88 0.02
N GLU A 237 10.33 -0.91 -0.37
CA GLU A 237 9.81 -0.69 -1.72
C GLU A 237 8.79 0.46 -1.67
N SER A 238 8.94 1.45 -2.54
CA SER A 238 7.98 2.56 -2.62
C SER A 238 7.89 3.13 -4.02
N TYR A 239 6.67 3.43 -4.44
CA TYR A 239 6.37 4.18 -5.65
C TYR A 239 5.53 5.40 -5.27
N GLU A 240 5.96 6.60 -5.65
CA GLU A 240 5.26 7.84 -5.27
C GLU A 240 3.85 7.89 -5.86
N GLY A 241 3.64 7.31 -7.04
CA GLY A 241 2.45 7.54 -7.87
C GLY A 241 2.67 8.67 -8.87
N ASP A 242 2.07 8.57 -10.04
CA ASP A 242 2.17 9.56 -11.10
C ASP A 242 0.78 10.10 -11.51
N LYS A 243 0.57 10.42 -12.79
CA LYS A 243 -0.74 10.88 -13.29
C LYS A 243 -1.67 9.72 -13.64
N ASN A 244 -1.13 8.52 -13.80
CA ASN A 244 -1.77 7.33 -14.31
C ASN A 244 -1.91 6.24 -13.24
N THR A 245 -0.93 6.12 -12.34
CA THR A 245 -0.85 5.03 -11.36
C THR A 245 -0.74 5.59 -9.94
N GLU A 246 -1.47 5.00 -8.98
CA GLU A 246 -1.39 5.42 -7.59
C GLU A 246 -0.07 5.02 -6.94
N GLY A 247 0.33 5.78 -5.93
CA GLY A 247 1.49 5.43 -5.12
C GLY A 247 1.24 4.18 -4.28
N TYR A 248 2.30 3.45 -3.96
CA TYR A 248 2.25 2.34 -3.01
C TYR A 248 3.53 2.24 -2.20
N VAL A 249 3.43 1.56 -1.07
CA VAL A 249 4.57 1.15 -0.25
C VAL A 249 4.50 -0.35 0.00
N GLY A 250 5.65 -1.00 0.02
CA GLY A 250 5.78 -2.44 0.16
C GLY A 250 6.97 -2.84 1.03
N THR A 251 7.02 -4.12 1.36
CA THR A 251 8.20 -4.72 1.98
C THR A 251 8.49 -6.12 1.46
N ASN A 252 9.76 -6.39 1.19
CA ASN A 252 10.29 -7.76 1.04
C ASN A 252 11.16 -8.17 2.23
N SER A 253 11.51 -7.23 3.12
CA SER A 253 12.27 -7.50 4.33
C SER A 253 11.53 -8.41 5.32
N LYS A 254 12.30 -8.95 6.28
CA LYS A 254 11.76 -9.67 7.44
C LYS A 254 11.06 -8.75 8.44
N TYR A 255 11.24 -7.43 8.34
CA TYR A 255 10.71 -6.46 9.30
C TYR A 255 9.24 -6.16 9.02
N LYS A 256 8.39 -7.13 9.34
CA LYS A 256 6.95 -7.10 9.19
C LYS A 256 6.29 -7.96 10.25
N LEU A 257 5.25 -7.44 10.87
CA LEU A 257 4.56 -8.11 11.98
C LEU A 257 3.05 -8.01 11.77
N LYS A 258 2.39 -9.17 11.85
CA LYS A 258 0.94 -9.29 11.92
C LYS A 258 0.54 -9.39 13.39
N LEU A 259 -0.47 -8.63 13.80
CA LEU A 259 -1.01 -8.74 15.15
C LEU A 259 -2.17 -9.75 15.16
N SER A 260 -2.17 -10.63 16.15
CA SER A 260 -3.33 -11.47 16.41
C SER A 260 -4.54 -10.61 16.77
N LEU A 261 -5.76 -11.13 16.61
CA LEU A 261 -6.98 -10.39 16.94
C LEU A 261 -6.99 -9.86 18.40
N PRO A 262 -6.57 -10.64 19.42
CA PRO A 262 -6.43 -10.12 20.79
C PRO A 262 -5.35 -9.04 20.95
N GLU A 263 -4.22 -9.15 20.24
CA GLU A 263 -3.15 -8.14 20.26
C GLU A 263 -3.60 -6.85 19.58
N ALA A 264 -4.18 -6.96 18.38
CA ALA A 264 -4.63 -5.85 17.56
C ALA A 264 -5.64 -4.98 18.33
N ARG A 265 -6.60 -5.60 19.02
CA ARG A 265 -7.61 -4.89 19.82
C ARG A 265 -7.04 -4.10 21.00
N LYS A 266 -5.81 -4.40 21.45
CA LYS A 266 -5.10 -3.60 22.47
C LYS A 266 -4.38 -2.38 21.87
N MET A 267 -4.14 -2.39 20.56
CA MET A 267 -3.40 -1.36 19.83
C MET A 267 -4.33 -0.32 19.19
N LEU A 268 -5.07 0.44 20.01
CA LEU A 268 -5.91 1.53 19.51
C LEU A 268 -5.04 2.62 18.87
N PHE A 269 -5.29 2.92 17.60
CA PHE A 269 -4.52 3.87 16.81
C PHE A 269 -4.49 5.28 17.43
N TRP A 270 -5.62 5.72 17.97
CA TRP A 270 -5.75 7.04 18.59
C TRP A 270 -5.13 7.15 19.98
N ASN A 271 -4.48 6.10 20.50
CA ASN A 271 -3.56 6.26 21.62
C ASN A 271 -2.26 6.94 21.18
N TYR A 272 -1.87 6.76 19.91
CA TYR A 272 -0.61 7.26 19.36
C TYR A 272 -0.80 8.58 18.62
N HIS A 273 -1.80 8.62 17.73
CA HIS A 273 -2.00 9.75 16.82
C HIS A 273 -3.09 10.72 17.27
N PHE A 274 -2.97 11.98 16.84
CA PHE A 274 -4.01 13.00 16.95
C PHE A 274 -4.02 13.90 15.72
N ASN A 275 -5.14 14.58 15.46
CA ASN A 275 -5.22 15.57 14.39
C ASN A 275 -4.86 16.96 14.93
N ASP A 276 -3.92 17.67 14.30
CA ASP A 276 -3.46 19.00 14.75
C ASP A 276 -4.60 20.00 15.02
N ASN A 277 -5.63 19.99 14.18
CA ASN A 277 -6.76 20.92 14.30
C ASN A 277 -7.75 20.55 15.42
N ARG A 278 -7.78 19.29 15.86
CA ARG A 278 -8.69 18.76 16.91
C ARG A 278 -8.00 17.62 17.67
N PRO A 279 -7.01 17.94 18.51
CA PRO A 279 -6.12 16.95 19.10
C PRO A 279 -6.82 15.97 20.05
N GLU A 280 -7.94 16.33 20.66
CA GLU A 280 -8.69 15.49 21.60
C GLU A 280 -9.77 14.62 20.92
N VAL A 281 -9.92 14.73 19.60
CA VAL A 281 -10.99 14.06 18.86
C VAL A 281 -10.42 12.95 17.97
N ALA A 282 -10.74 11.70 18.32
CA ALA A 282 -10.46 10.52 17.51
C ALA A 282 -11.34 10.52 16.24
N MET A 283 -10.80 11.05 15.15
CA MET A 283 -11.53 11.21 13.89
C MET A 283 -10.61 11.10 12.69
N TRP A 284 -10.85 10.13 11.81
CA TRP A 284 -10.08 10.03 10.57
C TRP A 284 -10.51 11.05 9.52
N SER A 285 -11.80 11.39 9.41
CA SER A 285 -12.29 12.27 8.31
C SER A 285 -11.92 11.72 6.91
N SER A 286 -11.41 12.56 6.01
CA SER A 286 -11.09 12.25 4.61
C SER A 286 -9.69 11.62 4.41
N GLY A 287 -9.48 11.01 3.25
CA GLY A 287 -8.22 10.40 2.84
C GLY A 287 -8.04 8.95 3.32
N LEU A 288 -7.13 8.23 2.65
CA LEU A 288 -6.83 6.82 2.91
C LEU A 288 -5.59 6.60 3.77
N HIS A 289 -4.82 7.65 4.07
CA HIS A 289 -3.63 7.56 4.91
C HIS A 289 -3.44 8.79 5.80
N ARG A 290 -2.61 8.64 6.84
CA ARG A 290 -2.10 9.70 7.71
C ARG A 290 -0.58 9.57 7.81
N TYR A 291 0.11 10.70 7.84
CA TYR A 291 1.54 10.71 8.13
C TYR A 291 1.74 10.68 9.64
N LEU A 292 2.70 9.88 10.07
CA LEU A 292 3.14 9.79 11.45
C LEU A 292 4.58 10.29 11.56
N ASP A 293 4.93 10.84 12.71
CA ASP A 293 6.31 11.16 13.06
C ASP A 293 7.07 9.92 13.57
N ASP A 294 8.34 10.12 13.88
CA ASP A 294 9.24 9.07 14.38
C ASP A 294 8.92 8.64 15.81
N ASN A 295 8.43 9.54 16.66
CA ASN A 295 8.04 9.21 18.03
C ASN A 295 6.82 8.29 18.03
N GLU A 296 5.81 8.60 17.20
CA GLU A 296 4.61 7.77 17.05
C GLU A 296 4.98 6.36 16.56
N ALA A 297 5.91 6.24 15.59
CA ALA A 297 6.37 4.94 15.10
C ALA A 297 7.09 4.13 16.18
N VAL A 298 8.01 4.75 16.92
CA VAL A 298 8.74 4.07 18.01
C VAL A 298 7.81 3.68 19.15
N GLN A 299 6.84 4.52 19.51
CA GLN A 299 5.82 4.18 20.51
C GLN A 299 5.01 2.96 20.08
N ILE A 300 4.59 2.88 18.81
CA ILE A 300 3.86 1.72 18.27
C ILE A 300 4.73 0.46 18.34
N LEU A 301 5.96 0.51 17.83
CA LEU A 301 6.87 -0.64 17.83
C LEU A 301 7.20 -1.11 19.26
N SER A 302 7.42 -0.17 20.19
CA SER A 302 7.69 -0.48 21.60
C SER A 302 6.53 -1.21 22.28
N ASP A 303 5.30 -0.83 21.97
CA ASP A 303 4.13 -1.54 22.49
C ASP A 303 3.93 -2.91 21.83
N ILE A 304 4.26 -3.05 20.55
CA ILE A 304 4.27 -4.36 19.88
C ILE A 304 5.31 -5.29 20.53
N VAL A 305 6.50 -4.80 20.89
CA VAL A 305 7.50 -5.59 21.65
C VAL A 305 6.89 -6.12 22.94
N LYS A 306 6.21 -5.26 23.71
CA LYS A 306 5.53 -5.68 24.96
C LYS A 306 4.45 -6.73 24.71
N LEU A 307 3.67 -6.59 23.64
CA LEU A 307 2.61 -7.54 23.27
C LEU A 307 3.16 -8.89 22.80
N LYS A 308 4.30 -8.88 22.10
CA LYS A 308 4.94 -10.09 21.56
C LYS A 308 5.80 -10.82 22.58
N LYS A 309 5.97 -10.29 23.80
CA LYS A 309 6.71 -10.96 24.88
C LYS A 309 6.16 -12.36 25.16
N GLY A 310 7.04 -13.36 25.16
CA GLY A 310 6.69 -14.77 25.35
C GLY A 310 6.08 -15.46 24.12
N THR A 311 5.96 -14.76 22.99
CA THR A 311 5.48 -15.35 21.71
C THR A 311 6.66 -15.75 20.83
N SER A 312 6.40 -16.53 19.78
CA SER A 312 7.43 -16.89 18.78
C SER A 312 8.01 -15.67 18.02
N GLU A 313 7.32 -14.53 18.03
CA GLU A 313 7.74 -13.30 17.34
C GLU A 313 8.43 -12.29 18.27
N GLU A 314 8.69 -12.61 19.55
CA GLU A 314 9.35 -11.72 20.51
C GLU A 314 10.72 -11.23 19.98
N LYS A 315 11.55 -12.14 19.50
CA LYS A 315 12.88 -11.79 18.99
C LYS A 315 12.79 -10.86 17.78
N LEU A 316 11.86 -11.14 16.87
CA LEU A 316 11.68 -10.32 15.66
C LEU A 316 11.15 -8.93 16.02
N SER A 317 10.25 -8.80 16.99
CA SER A 317 9.72 -7.49 17.38
C SER A 317 10.77 -6.60 18.03
N ILE A 318 11.63 -7.16 18.87
CA ILE A 318 12.77 -6.44 19.46
C ILE A 318 13.73 -6.00 18.35
N GLU A 319 14.13 -6.94 17.49
CA GLU A 319 15.06 -6.66 16.39
C GLU A 319 14.49 -5.58 15.44
N PHE A 320 13.19 -5.60 15.18
CA PHE A 320 12.53 -4.61 14.33
C PHE A 320 12.55 -3.22 14.98
N LEU A 321 12.22 -3.10 16.27
CA LEU A 321 12.31 -1.83 16.98
C LEU A 321 13.75 -1.27 16.94
N ASP A 322 14.74 -2.10 17.27
CA ASP A 322 16.14 -1.69 17.31
C ASP A 322 16.62 -1.23 15.93
N TYR A 323 16.36 -2.03 14.89
CA TYR A 323 16.73 -1.69 13.52
C TYR A 323 16.06 -0.38 13.07
N TYR A 324 14.76 -0.19 13.37
CA TYR A 324 14.04 1.04 13.01
C TYR A 324 14.67 2.27 13.67
N CYS A 325 15.03 2.18 14.95
CA CYS A 325 15.70 3.26 15.68
C CYS A 325 17.09 3.54 15.10
N GLU A 326 17.87 2.50 14.80
CA GLU A 326 19.21 2.62 14.23
C GLU A 326 19.18 3.35 12.88
N VAL A 327 18.40 2.86 11.91
CA VAL A 327 18.38 3.43 10.55
C VAL A 327 17.77 4.83 10.47
N ASN A 328 17.01 5.23 11.49
CA ASN A 328 16.41 6.56 11.60
C ASN A 328 17.14 7.47 12.61
N ASN A 329 18.24 7.02 13.24
CA ASN A 329 19.01 7.75 14.24
C ASN A 329 18.19 8.23 15.44
N ILE A 330 17.33 7.37 15.98
CA ILE A 330 16.44 7.67 17.12
C ILE A 330 17.01 7.04 18.38
N GLN A 331 17.13 7.81 19.44
CA GLN A 331 17.45 7.30 20.78
C GLN A 331 16.15 6.92 21.48
N LEU A 332 15.98 5.65 21.82
CA LEU A 332 14.74 5.13 22.41
C LEU A 332 14.35 5.86 23.71
N GLY A 333 15.34 6.25 24.51
CA GLY A 333 15.13 6.97 25.78
C GLY A 333 14.62 8.41 25.63
N ASP A 334 14.75 9.01 24.45
CA ASP A 334 14.30 10.38 24.17
C ASP A 334 12.85 10.42 23.66
N VAL A 335 12.26 9.26 23.35
CA VAL A 335 10.90 9.18 22.83
C VAL A 335 9.90 9.47 23.95
N PRO A 336 9.04 10.50 23.81
CA PRO A 336 8.09 10.86 24.86
C PRO A 336 7.00 9.80 25.02
N GLU A 337 6.25 9.90 26.12
CA GLU A 337 5.04 9.12 26.31
C GLU A 337 3.98 9.41 25.24
N LYS A 338 3.07 8.44 25.04
CA LYS A 338 2.00 8.53 24.05
C LYS A 338 1.08 9.72 24.34
N ASN A 339 0.78 10.49 23.30
CA ASN A 339 -0.03 11.70 23.42
C ASN A 339 -1.10 11.79 22.33
N GLY A 340 -1.62 10.64 21.88
CA GLY A 340 -2.72 10.58 20.92
C GLY A 340 -4.05 11.08 21.49
N ALA A 341 -5.05 11.18 20.63
CA ALA A 341 -6.34 11.78 20.97
C ALA A 341 -7.02 11.13 22.20
N ILE A 342 -6.96 9.80 22.33
CA ILE A 342 -7.53 9.09 23.49
C ILE A 342 -6.75 9.40 24.78
N MET A 343 -5.43 9.53 24.69
CA MET A 343 -4.58 9.83 25.85
C MET A 343 -4.84 11.24 26.38
N ARG A 344 -5.13 12.18 25.48
CA ARG A 344 -5.45 13.57 25.85
C ARG A 344 -6.79 13.73 26.54
N THR A 345 -7.83 13.00 26.10
CA THR A 345 -9.13 13.05 26.76
C THR A 345 -9.09 12.48 28.18
N LYS A 346 -8.33 11.40 28.41
CA LYS A 346 -8.21 10.77 29.73
C LYS A 346 -7.54 11.64 30.79
N ASN A 347 -6.77 12.65 30.36
CA ASN A 347 -6.11 13.59 31.27
C ASN A 347 -6.98 14.82 31.61
N LEU A 348 -8.20 14.90 31.05
CA LEU A 348 -9.17 15.96 31.31
C LEU A 348 -10.30 15.53 32.25
N ASP A 349 -10.42 14.23 32.50
CA ASP A 349 -11.29 13.61 33.51
C ASP A 349 -10.47 13.31 34.77
#